data_AF-A0A522JMJ3-F1
#
_entry.id   AF-A0A522JMJ3-F1
#
_cell.length_a   1.000
_cell.length_b   1.000
_cell.length_c   1.000
_cell.angle_alpha   90.00
_cell.angle_beta   90.00
_cell.angle_gamma   90.00
#
_symmetry.space_group_name_H-M   'P 1'
#
loop_
_entity.id
_entity.type
_entity.pdbx_description
1 polymer ?
#
loop_
_entity_poly.entity_id
_entity_poly.type
_entity_poly.pdbx_seq_one_letter_code
_entity_poly.pdbx_strand_id
1 'polypeptide(L)'
;MKTRQRAVIRNLTNFIGELRERLGNTAQRKWQAPTFHSAVPDLLAVTESQGKQILEYVNNRAPTKLSAISGLSFTNVGPTFAVPVYLAVGWKVTDQLPHLVLYRSGIALSRTCKIRPGEMFSVDQRYQIELSDDDLALTSNGTQWLWVYGVFRYRDPWYMKHEHCFCWRFANFEPQDEFYYFTVATPPLS
;
A
#
# COMPACT_ATOMS: atom_id res chain seq x y z
N MET A 1 67.55 -3.12 -6.33
CA MET A 1 66.52 -2.21 -5.76
C MET A 1 65.44 -1.77 -6.75
N LYS A 2 65.76 -1.35 -7.98
CA LYS A 2 64.78 -0.84 -8.96
C LYS A 2 63.64 -1.80 -9.35
N THR A 3 63.87 -3.11 -9.30
CA THR A 3 62.87 -4.13 -9.68
C THR A 3 61.71 -4.25 -8.69
N ARG A 4 61.97 -4.09 -7.38
CA ARG A 4 60.93 -4.17 -6.35
C ARG A 4 59.99 -2.96 -6.39
N GLN A 5 60.50 -1.76 -6.65
CA GLN A 5 59.68 -0.55 -6.78
C GLN A 5 58.71 -0.64 -7.96
N ARG A 6 59.14 -1.21 -9.10
CA ARG A 6 58.26 -1.39 -10.27
C ARG A 6 57.12 -2.39 -10.02
N ALA A 7 57.37 -3.43 -9.23
CA ALA A 7 56.34 -4.41 -8.87
C ALA A 7 55.27 -3.79 -7.95
N VAL A 8 55.68 -2.97 -6.98
CA VAL A 8 54.75 -2.28 -6.05
C VAL A 8 53.86 -1.30 -6.79
N ILE A 9 54.41 -0.51 -7.71
CA ILE A 9 53.63 0.46 -8.51
C ILE A 9 52.60 -0.28 -9.37
N ARG A 10 52.99 -1.38 -10.03
CA ARG A 10 52.06 -2.18 -10.85
C ARG A 10 50.89 -2.74 -10.04
N ASN A 11 51.16 -3.25 -8.84
CA ASN A 11 50.12 -3.78 -7.95
C ASN A 11 49.14 -2.68 -7.49
N LEU A 12 49.64 -1.48 -7.19
CA LEU A 12 48.80 -0.33 -6.82
C LEU A 12 47.91 0.14 -7.99
N THR A 13 48.45 0.19 -9.21
CA THR A 13 47.65 0.57 -10.39
C THR A 13 46.53 -0.43 -10.66
N ASN A 14 46.81 -1.74 -10.55
CA ASN A 14 45.79 -2.78 -10.70
C ASN A 14 44.71 -2.68 -9.61
N PHE A 15 45.11 -2.49 -8.35
CA PHE A 15 44.18 -2.33 -7.23
C PHE A 15 43.27 -1.10 -7.38
N ILE A 16 43.81 0.03 -7.85
CA ILE A 16 43.01 1.23 -8.12
C ILE A 16 42.04 1.00 -9.30
N GLY A 17 42.46 0.25 -10.32
CA GLY A 17 41.60 -0.18 -11.43
C GLY A 17 40.42 -1.03 -10.95
N GLU A 18 40.70 -2.08 -10.18
CA GLU A 18 39.68 -2.96 -9.60
C GLU A 18 38.72 -2.21 -8.66
N LEU A 19 39.23 -1.27 -7.86
CA LEU A 19 38.39 -0.40 -7.03
C LEU A 19 37.49 0.50 -7.87
N ARG A 20 37.99 1.10 -8.95
CA ARG A 20 37.19 1.94 -9.85
C ARG A 20 36.15 1.14 -10.61
N GLU A 21 36.46 -0.07 -11.03
CA GLU A 21 35.51 -0.96 -11.70
C GLU A 21 34.43 -1.44 -10.73
N ARG A 22 34.83 -1.81 -9.50
CA ARG A 22 33.87 -2.14 -8.43
C ARG A 22 33.01 -0.94 -8.05
N LEU A 23 33.60 0.24 -7.86
CA LEU A 23 32.85 1.46 -7.54
C LEU A 23 32.00 1.94 -8.71
N GLY A 24 32.45 1.78 -9.95
CA GLY A 24 31.70 2.10 -11.17
C GLY A 24 30.48 1.18 -11.34
N ASN A 25 30.67 -0.13 -11.20
CA ASN A 25 29.58 -1.11 -11.25
C ASN A 25 28.63 -1.02 -10.05
N THR A 26 29.11 -0.56 -8.88
CA THR A 26 28.27 -0.33 -7.70
C THR A 26 27.53 1.01 -7.77
N ALA A 27 28.17 2.07 -8.31
CA ALA A 27 27.56 3.39 -8.53
C ALA A 27 26.54 3.39 -9.67
N GLN A 28 26.58 2.39 -10.57
CA GLN A 28 25.57 2.20 -11.61
C GLN A 28 24.34 1.40 -11.15
N ARG A 29 24.27 0.95 -9.88
CA ARG A 29 22.98 0.65 -9.29
C ARG A 29 22.23 1.96 -9.16
N LYS A 30 21.56 2.33 -10.26
CA LYS A 30 20.62 3.44 -10.36
C LYS A 30 19.83 3.43 -9.06
N TRP A 31 19.94 4.51 -8.31
CA TRP A 31 19.15 4.64 -7.11
C TRP A 31 17.68 4.34 -7.45
N GLN A 32 17.03 3.54 -6.61
CA GLN A 32 15.63 3.18 -6.73
C GLN A 32 14.92 3.57 -5.44
N ALA A 33 13.83 4.32 -5.59
CA ALA A 33 12.96 4.67 -4.47
C ALA A 33 12.38 3.41 -3.82
N PRO A 34 12.00 3.47 -2.53
CA PRO A 34 11.14 2.44 -1.95
C PRO A 34 9.89 2.28 -2.81
N THR A 35 9.39 1.05 -2.93
CA THR A 35 8.16 0.74 -3.67
C THR A 35 7.31 -0.13 -2.78
N PHE A 36 6.00 0.06 -2.79
CA PHE A 36 5.09 -0.61 -1.89
C PHE A 36 4.09 -1.47 -2.64
N HIS A 37 3.74 -2.58 -1.99
CA HIS A 37 2.57 -3.38 -2.31
C HIS A 37 1.59 -3.29 -1.14
N SER A 38 0.35 -2.94 -1.41
CA SER A 38 -0.73 -2.92 -0.41
C SER A 38 -1.47 -4.25 -0.41
N ALA A 39 -1.56 -4.90 0.74
CA ALA A 39 -2.39 -6.09 0.88
C ALA A 39 -3.87 -5.73 0.77
N VAL A 40 -4.65 -6.63 0.19
CA VAL A 40 -6.11 -6.51 0.15
C VAL A 40 -6.66 -6.55 1.58
N PRO A 41 -7.47 -5.57 2.01
CA PRO A 41 -8.01 -5.55 3.36
C PRO A 41 -9.20 -6.50 3.51
N ASP A 42 -9.57 -6.76 4.77
CA ASP A 42 -10.85 -7.42 5.08
C ASP A 42 -11.95 -6.38 5.29
N LEU A 43 -13.15 -6.69 4.77
CA LEU A 43 -14.37 -5.99 5.13
C LEU A 43 -15.05 -6.70 6.32
N LEU A 44 -15.42 -5.90 7.32
CA LEU A 44 -16.11 -6.33 8.52
C LEU A 44 -17.51 -5.72 8.56
N ALA A 45 -18.49 -6.45 9.10
CA ALA A 45 -19.81 -5.96 9.44
C ALA A 45 -19.76 -5.56 10.90
N VAL A 46 -20.27 -4.38 11.19
CA VAL A 46 -20.47 -3.93 12.56
C VAL A 46 -21.92 -4.19 12.92
N THR A 47 -22.15 -5.21 13.74
CA THR A 47 -23.48 -5.49 14.30
C THR A 47 -23.48 -5.10 15.77
N GLU A 48 -24.65 -4.71 16.29
CA GLU A 48 -24.81 -4.50 17.72
C GLU A 48 -25.61 -5.66 18.30
N SER A 49 -25.06 -6.28 19.34
CA SER A 49 -25.75 -7.29 20.14
C SER A 49 -25.53 -6.97 21.61
N GLN A 50 -26.63 -6.84 22.36
CA GLN A 50 -26.60 -6.55 23.80
C GLN A 50 -25.78 -5.29 24.16
N GLY A 51 -25.82 -4.26 23.31
CA GLY A 51 -25.08 -3.01 23.50
C GLY A 51 -23.56 -3.12 23.28
N LYS A 52 -23.08 -4.22 22.67
CA LYS A 52 -21.70 -4.38 22.24
C LYS A 52 -21.63 -4.45 20.72
N GLN A 53 -20.65 -3.77 20.15
CA GLN A 53 -20.30 -3.93 18.74
C GLN A 53 -19.58 -5.27 18.53
N ILE A 54 -20.16 -6.11 17.69
CA ILE A 54 -19.58 -7.35 17.20
C ILE A 54 -19.09 -7.10 15.78
N LEU A 55 -17.86 -7.55 15.51
CA LEU A 55 -17.26 -7.50 14.19
C LEU A 55 -17.29 -8.89 13.57
N GLU A 56 -17.97 -9.01 12.44
CA GLU A 56 -18.05 -10.25 11.67
C GLU A 56 -17.36 -10.06 10.32
N TYR A 57 -16.64 -11.07 9.83
CA TYR A 57 -16.02 -11.00 8.50
C TYR A 57 -17.08 -11.08 7.39
N VAL A 58 -17.02 -10.16 6.44
CA VAL A 58 -18.05 -9.98 5.39
C VAL A 58 -17.50 -10.28 4.00
N ASN A 59 -16.25 -10.74 3.87
CA ASN A 59 -15.67 -11.14 2.58
C ASN A 59 -16.41 -12.34 1.90
N ASN A 60 -17.55 -12.80 2.44
CA ASN A 60 -18.41 -13.82 1.83
C ASN A 60 -19.89 -13.40 1.84
N ARG A 61 -20.21 -12.12 2.09
CA ARG A 61 -21.59 -11.60 2.16
C ARG A 61 -21.66 -10.17 1.62
N ALA A 62 -22.87 -9.70 1.32
CA ALA A 62 -23.09 -8.30 0.96
C ALA A 62 -22.68 -7.36 2.12
N PRO A 63 -22.22 -6.13 1.82
CA PRO A 63 -21.88 -5.17 2.87
C PRO A 63 -23.15 -4.77 3.63
N THR A 64 -23.01 -4.44 4.91
CA THR A 64 -24.13 -3.94 5.73
C THR A 64 -24.06 -2.43 5.86
N LYS A 65 -25.16 -1.82 6.36
CA LYS A 65 -25.26 -0.38 6.62
C LYS A 65 -24.06 0.18 7.40
N LEU A 66 -23.56 -0.60 8.36
CA LEU A 66 -22.36 -0.30 9.12
C LEU A 66 -21.31 -1.37 8.81
N SER A 67 -20.41 -1.04 7.90
CA SER A 67 -19.25 -1.87 7.57
C SER A 67 -17.98 -1.22 8.11
N ALA A 68 -16.87 -1.94 8.15
CA ALA A 68 -15.57 -1.40 8.53
C ALA A 68 -14.42 -2.12 7.82
N ILE A 69 -13.33 -1.41 7.57
CA ILE A 69 -12.05 -2.01 7.18
C ILE A 69 -11.25 -2.30 8.45
N SER A 70 -10.80 -3.56 8.62
CA SER A 70 -10.11 -4.04 9.83
C SER A 70 -8.75 -3.36 10.06
N GLY A 71 -8.01 -3.10 8.98
CA GLY A 71 -6.70 -2.49 8.98
C GLY A 71 -6.10 -2.49 7.58
N LEU A 72 -4.93 -1.86 7.44
CA LEU A 72 -4.23 -1.76 6.16
C LEU A 72 -2.78 -2.18 6.31
N SER A 73 -2.29 -3.00 5.38
CA SER A 73 -0.92 -3.53 5.41
C SER A 73 -0.16 -3.21 4.13
N PHE A 74 1.09 -2.81 4.28
CA PHE A 74 1.98 -2.38 3.19
C PHE A 74 3.32 -3.10 3.30
N THR A 75 3.74 -3.74 2.21
CA THR A 75 5.05 -4.41 2.13
C THR A 75 5.98 -3.57 1.27
N ASN A 76 7.15 -3.22 1.80
CA ASN A 76 8.19 -2.53 1.03
C ASN A 76 8.91 -3.53 0.13
N VAL A 77 8.58 -3.52 -1.15
CA VAL A 77 9.21 -4.35 -2.19
C VAL A 77 10.39 -3.64 -2.87
N GLY A 78 10.67 -2.38 -2.50
CA GLY A 78 11.81 -1.61 -2.99
C GLY A 78 13.12 -1.94 -2.26
N PRO A 79 14.27 -1.50 -2.81
CA PRO A 79 15.59 -1.87 -2.28
C PRO A 79 16.05 -1.00 -1.10
N THR A 80 15.33 0.07 -0.77
CA THR A 80 15.68 1.00 0.32
C THR A 80 14.57 1.09 1.36
N PHE A 81 14.92 1.43 2.60
CA PHE A 81 13.91 1.64 3.64
C PHE A 81 13.03 2.86 3.35
N ALA A 82 11.83 2.88 3.93
CA ALA A 82 10.95 4.03 3.91
C ALA A 82 10.56 4.46 5.33
N VAL A 83 10.26 5.74 5.52
CA VAL A 83 9.70 6.29 6.75
C VAL A 83 8.25 6.69 6.48
N PRO A 84 7.25 6.01 7.05
CA PRO A 84 5.84 6.38 6.87
C PRO A 84 5.57 7.78 7.44
N VAL A 85 4.70 8.54 6.77
CA VAL A 85 4.36 9.92 7.16
C VAL A 85 2.87 10.08 7.40
N TYR A 86 2.06 9.59 6.47
CA TYR A 86 0.61 9.84 6.49
C TYR A 86 -0.11 8.76 5.70
N LEU A 87 -1.31 8.41 6.15
CA LEU A 87 -2.22 7.54 5.45
C LEU A 87 -3.57 8.24 5.36
N ALA A 88 -4.14 8.28 4.16
CA ALA A 88 -5.50 8.75 3.93
C ALA A 88 -6.29 7.68 3.18
N VAL A 89 -7.54 7.49 3.58
CA VAL A 89 -8.45 6.47 3.06
C VAL A 89 -9.81 7.12 2.79
N GLY A 90 -10.39 6.78 1.65
CA GLY A 90 -11.74 7.14 1.26
C GLY A 90 -12.46 5.95 0.67
N TRP A 91 -13.77 6.11 0.55
CA TRP A 91 -14.63 5.11 -0.06
C TRP A 91 -15.84 5.76 -0.72
N LYS A 92 -16.37 5.10 -1.75
CA LYS A 92 -17.55 5.52 -2.49
C LYS A 92 -18.20 4.33 -3.19
N VAL A 93 -19.53 4.25 -3.17
CA VAL A 93 -20.28 3.35 -4.05
C VAL A 93 -20.50 4.04 -5.38
N THR A 94 -20.03 3.41 -6.46
CA THR A 94 -20.11 3.92 -7.83
C THR A 94 -19.72 2.81 -8.81
N ASP A 95 -20.07 2.97 -10.08
CA ASP A 95 -19.66 2.06 -11.15
C ASP A 95 -18.15 2.18 -11.46
N GLN A 96 -17.61 3.38 -11.58
CA GLN A 96 -16.21 3.56 -11.93
C GLN A 96 -15.40 4.10 -10.76
N LEU A 97 -14.10 3.83 -10.72
CA LEU A 97 -13.25 4.46 -9.73
C LEU A 97 -13.43 6.00 -9.80
N PRO A 98 -13.70 6.69 -8.68
CA PRO A 98 -14.00 8.11 -8.72
C PRO A 98 -12.86 8.93 -9.33
N HIS A 99 -13.18 9.78 -10.31
CA HIS A 99 -12.20 10.74 -10.87
C HIS A 99 -11.73 11.75 -9.82
N LEU A 100 -12.62 12.14 -8.90
CA LEU A 100 -12.29 12.97 -7.74
C LEU A 100 -12.29 12.10 -6.48
N VAL A 101 -11.09 11.93 -5.93
CA VAL A 101 -10.83 11.13 -4.74
C VAL A 101 -11.12 11.97 -3.49
N LEU A 102 -12.13 11.56 -2.70
CA LEU A 102 -12.49 12.21 -1.44
C LEU A 102 -12.08 11.32 -0.27
N TYR A 103 -10.97 11.68 0.38
CA TYR A 103 -10.53 10.99 1.58
C TYR A 103 -11.42 11.34 2.76
N ARG A 104 -11.91 10.32 3.46
CA ARG A 104 -12.83 10.46 4.60
C ARG A 104 -12.13 10.32 5.95
N SER A 105 -11.02 9.59 5.97
CA SER A 105 -10.17 9.42 7.15
C SER A 105 -8.72 9.65 6.77
N GLY A 106 -7.95 10.18 7.70
CA GLY A 106 -6.51 10.26 7.55
C GLY A 106 -5.79 10.38 8.87
N ILE A 107 -4.62 9.75 8.95
CA ILE A 107 -3.81 9.70 10.17
C ILE A 107 -2.35 10.02 9.88
N ALA A 108 -1.75 10.78 10.79
CA ALA A 108 -0.30 10.94 10.81
C ALA A 108 0.33 9.66 11.35
N LEU A 109 1.38 9.18 10.67
CA LEU A 109 2.12 7.99 11.05
C LEU A 109 3.39 8.37 11.80
N SER A 110 3.90 7.44 12.62
CA SER A 110 5.10 7.68 13.41
C SER A 110 6.32 7.89 12.52
N ARG A 111 6.98 9.05 12.70
CA ARG A 111 8.24 9.40 12.01
C ARG A 111 9.44 8.57 12.48
N THR A 112 9.31 7.83 13.58
CA THR A 112 10.37 6.95 14.11
C THR A 112 10.31 5.55 13.52
N CYS A 113 9.21 5.18 12.87
CA CYS A 113 9.07 3.90 12.19
C CYS A 113 9.89 3.89 10.90
N LYS A 114 10.56 2.77 10.63
CA LYS A 114 11.26 2.51 9.36
C LYS A 114 10.80 1.16 8.84
N ILE A 115 10.45 1.11 7.57
CA ILE A 115 10.00 -0.10 6.88
C ILE A 115 11.12 -0.53 5.94
N ARG A 116 11.89 -1.55 6.33
CA ARG A 116 13.01 -2.05 5.53
C ARG A 116 12.52 -2.85 4.31
N PRO A 117 13.39 -3.10 3.32
CA PRO A 117 13.07 -4.01 2.22
C PRO A 117 12.57 -5.37 2.73
N GLY A 118 11.44 -5.82 2.21
CA GLY A 118 10.76 -7.06 2.60
C GLY A 118 9.94 -7.00 3.89
N GLU A 119 10.03 -5.91 4.67
CA GLU A 119 9.22 -5.76 5.88
C GLU A 119 7.79 -5.31 5.54
N MET A 120 6.84 -5.84 6.31
CA MET A 120 5.44 -5.46 6.29
C MET A 120 5.17 -4.42 7.38
N PHE A 121 4.39 -3.40 7.05
CA PHE A 121 3.92 -2.37 7.96
C PHE A 121 2.40 -2.39 7.98
N SER A 122 1.82 -2.56 9.16
CA SER A 122 0.36 -2.62 9.36
C SER A 122 -0.13 -1.44 10.17
N VAL A 123 -1.25 -0.87 9.74
CA VAL A 123 -1.99 0.16 10.46
C VAL A 123 -3.28 -0.47 10.97
N ASP A 124 -3.32 -0.71 12.28
CA ASP A 124 -4.51 -1.21 12.98
C ASP A 124 -5.46 -0.04 13.31
N GLN A 125 -6.01 0.56 12.26
CA GLN A 125 -7.06 1.56 12.37
C GLN A 125 -8.31 1.01 11.70
N ARG A 126 -9.42 1.08 12.45
CA ARG A 126 -10.75 0.74 11.92
C ARG A 126 -11.29 1.92 11.13
N TYR A 127 -11.57 1.69 9.86
CA TYR A 127 -12.23 2.69 9.01
C TYR A 127 -13.70 2.32 8.89
N GLN A 128 -14.55 2.98 9.67
CA GLN A 128 -15.99 2.75 9.64
C GLN A 128 -16.59 3.33 8.35
N ILE A 129 -17.33 2.48 7.64
CA ILE A 129 -18.03 2.76 6.39
C ILE A 129 -19.52 2.73 6.70
N GLU A 130 -20.16 3.89 6.60
CA GLU A 130 -21.61 4.00 6.64
C GLU A 130 -22.15 4.03 5.20
N LEU A 131 -23.02 3.07 4.88
CA LEU A 131 -23.69 2.97 3.59
C LEU A 131 -25.13 3.44 3.71
N SER A 132 -25.60 4.20 2.73
CA SER A 132 -27.03 4.53 2.62
C SER A 132 -27.84 3.32 2.14
N ASP A 133 -29.17 3.38 2.30
CA ASP A 133 -30.04 2.32 1.79
C ASP A 133 -29.97 2.22 0.25
N ASP A 134 -29.72 3.34 -0.44
CA ASP A 134 -29.47 3.38 -1.88
C ASP A 134 -28.15 2.69 -2.26
N ASP A 135 -27.08 2.94 -1.50
CA ASP A 135 -25.77 2.29 -1.70
C ASP A 135 -25.87 0.77 -1.56
N LEU A 136 -26.64 0.30 -0.56
CA LEU A 136 -26.90 -1.11 -0.33
C LEU A 136 -27.68 -1.74 -1.49
N ALA A 137 -28.71 -1.05 -1.99
CA ALA A 137 -29.48 -1.52 -3.15
C ALA A 137 -28.60 -1.60 -4.42
N LEU A 138 -27.79 -0.58 -4.69
CA LEU A 138 -26.92 -0.51 -5.87
C LEU A 138 -25.84 -1.59 -5.88
N THR A 139 -25.26 -1.87 -4.71
CA THR A 139 -24.26 -2.93 -4.52
C THR A 139 -24.87 -4.32 -4.60
N SER A 140 -26.06 -4.52 -4.02
CA SER A 140 -26.79 -5.80 -4.06
C SER A 140 -27.26 -6.17 -5.46
N ASN A 141 -27.66 -5.18 -6.27
CA ASN A 141 -28.06 -5.38 -7.66
C ASN A 141 -26.87 -5.56 -8.63
N GLY A 142 -25.63 -5.47 -8.14
CA GLY A 142 -24.42 -5.60 -8.97
C GLY A 142 -24.21 -4.47 -9.99
N THR A 143 -24.94 -3.35 -9.84
CA THR A 143 -24.86 -2.20 -10.75
C THR A 143 -23.70 -1.25 -10.42
N GLN A 144 -23.33 -1.20 -9.14
CA GLN A 144 -22.24 -0.39 -8.64
C GLN A 144 -21.46 -1.17 -7.59
N TRP A 145 -20.28 -0.68 -7.26
CA TRP A 145 -19.36 -1.36 -6.37
C TRP A 145 -18.88 -0.43 -5.27
N LEU A 146 -18.63 -0.99 -4.09
CA LEU A 146 -17.98 -0.25 -3.01
C LEU A 146 -16.47 -0.16 -3.32
N TRP A 147 -16.04 1.03 -3.72
CA TRP A 147 -14.65 1.34 -3.91
C TRP A 147 -14.04 1.82 -2.62
N VAL A 148 -12.89 1.24 -2.26
CA VAL A 148 -12.01 1.71 -1.18
C VAL A 148 -10.71 2.14 -1.82
N TYR A 149 -10.24 3.34 -1.49
CA TYR A 149 -9.05 3.91 -2.10
C TYR A 149 -8.27 4.72 -1.07
N GLY A 150 -6.97 4.87 -1.30
CA GLY A 150 -6.15 5.63 -0.37
C GLY A 150 -4.78 5.98 -0.91
N VAL A 151 -4.07 6.76 -0.10
CA VAL A 151 -2.70 7.16 -0.35
C VAL A 151 -1.87 6.93 0.91
N PHE A 152 -0.80 6.14 0.75
CA PHE A 152 0.22 5.94 1.76
C PHE A 152 1.44 6.79 1.41
N ARG A 153 1.68 7.82 2.22
CA ARG A 153 2.80 8.76 2.05
C ARG A 153 3.97 8.34 2.90
N TYR A 154 5.15 8.33 2.28
CA TYR A 154 6.40 7.97 2.95
C TYR A 154 7.57 8.85 2.49
N ARG A 155 8.69 8.77 3.21
CA ARG A 155 9.96 9.37 2.82
C ARG A 155 11.00 8.30 2.57
N ASP A 156 11.87 8.55 1.61
CA ASP A 156 13.04 7.72 1.35
C ASP A 156 14.24 8.12 2.23
N PRO A 157 15.41 7.47 2.09
CA PRO A 157 16.62 7.82 2.85
C PRO A 157 17.15 9.24 2.62
N TRP A 158 16.76 9.91 1.52
CA TRP A 158 17.11 11.30 1.20
C TRP A 158 16.02 12.29 1.65
N TYR A 159 15.03 11.84 2.42
CA TYR A 159 13.89 12.63 2.88
C TYR A 159 12.98 13.15 1.76
N MET A 160 13.09 12.64 0.54
CA MET A 160 12.15 12.96 -0.53
C MET A 160 10.81 12.29 -0.24
N LYS A 161 9.72 12.99 -0.52
CA LYS A 161 8.36 12.49 -0.29
C LYS A 161 7.90 11.68 -1.50
N HIS A 162 7.26 10.56 -1.20
CA HIS A 162 6.68 9.65 -2.18
C HIS A 162 5.27 9.26 -1.76
N GLU A 163 4.49 8.82 -2.74
CA GLU A 163 3.12 8.38 -2.54
C GLU A 163 2.95 6.98 -3.13
N HIS A 164 2.27 6.11 -2.39
CA HIS A 164 1.76 4.85 -2.88
C HIS A 164 0.24 4.90 -2.85
N CYS A 165 -0.36 5.00 -4.03
CA CYS A 165 -1.81 4.98 -4.19
C CYS A 165 -2.30 3.54 -4.32
N PHE A 166 -3.41 3.23 -3.67
CA PHE A 166 -4.05 1.92 -3.74
C PHE A 166 -5.54 2.09 -3.93
N CYS A 167 -6.16 1.12 -4.60
CA CYS A 167 -7.61 1.02 -4.68
C CYS A 167 -8.05 -0.44 -4.78
N TRP A 168 -9.16 -0.72 -4.12
CA TRP A 168 -9.84 -1.98 -4.13
C TRP A 168 -11.30 -1.78 -4.45
N ARG A 169 -11.87 -2.76 -5.13
CA ARG A 169 -13.30 -2.81 -5.43
C ARG A 169 -13.90 -4.01 -4.73
N PHE A 170 -14.83 -3.75 -3.82
CA PHE A 170 -15.68 -4.80 -3.23
C PHE A 170 -16.80 -5.10 -4.21
N ALA A 171 -16.71 -6.26 -4.86
CA ALA A 171 -17.65 -6.68 -5.89
C ALA A 171 -17.96 -8.17 -5.75
N ASN A 172 -19.15 -8.55 -6.19
CA ASN A 172 -19.50 -9.94 -6.42
C ASN A 172 -18.72 -10.47 -7.64
N PHE A 173 -18.08 -11.64 -7.52
CA PHE A 173 -17.32 -12.23 -8.64
C PHE A 173 -18.20 -12.68 -9.79
N GLU A 174 -19.35 -13.27 -9.45
CA GLU A 174 -20.26 -13.90 -10.40
C GLU A 174 -21.69 -13.52 -10.07
N PRO A 175 -22.53 -13.13 -11.06
CA PRO A 175 -23.94 -12.82 -10.82
C PRO A 175 -24.74 -13.98 -10.20
N GLN A 176 -24.19 -15.20 -10.21
CA GLN A 176 -24.84 -16.44 -9.78
C GLN A 176 -24.42 -16.89 -8.38
N ASP A 177 -23.28 -16.40 -7.88
CA ASP A 177 -22.76 -16.72 -6.54
C ASP A 177 -22.80 -15.46 -5.65
N GLU A 178 -22.89 -15.61 -4.33
CA GLU A 178 -22.90 -14.48 -3.38
C GLU A 178 -21.50 -14.17 -2.80
N PHE A 179 -20.43 -14.43 -3.57
CA PHE A 179 -19.07 -14.23 -3.07
C PHE A 179 -18.55 -12.82 -3.38
N TYR A 180 -18.37 -12.02 -2.33
CA TYR A 180 -17.88 -10.65 -2.42
C TYR A 180 -16.43 -10.54 -1.94
N TYR A 181 -15.55 -10.00 -2.77
CA TYR A 181 -14.17 -9.78 -2.35
C TYR A 181 -13.63 -8.47 -2.90
N PHE A 182 -12.54 -8.00 -2.30
CA PHE A 182 -11.77 -6.89 -2.83
C PHE A 182 -10.82 -7.36 -3.92
N THR A 183 -11.00 -6.87 -5.14
CA THR A 183 -10.02 -7.01 -6.22
C THR A 183 -9.12 -5.77 -6.29
N VAL A 184 -7.82 -5.97 -6.53
CA VAL A 184 -6.86 -4.89 -6.76
C VAL A 184 -7.19 -4.24 -8.09
N ALA A 185 -7.51 -2.95 -8.07
CA ALA A 185 -7.64 -2.17 -9.28
C ALA A 185 -6.37 -1.35 -9.51
N THR A 186 -6.02 -1.12 -10.77
CA THR A 186 -4.96 -0.17 -11.10
C THR A 186 -5.53 1.23 -10.89
N PRO A 187 -4.94 2.07 -10.01
CA PRO A 187 -5.37 3.45 -9.92
C PRO A 187 -5.15 4.14 -11.28
N PRO A 188 -6.03 5.08 -11.68
CA PRO A 188 -5.85 5.87 -12.88
C PRO A 188 -4.50 6.58 -12.74
N LEU A 189 -3.71 6.52 -13.81
CA LEU A 189 -2.47 7.27 -13.88
C LEU A 189 -2.86 8.76 -13.77
N SER A 190 -2.47 9.38 -12.65
CA SER A 190 -2.57 10.82 -12.43
C SER A 190 -1.64 11.59 -13.35
#